data_AF-A0A496L1M8-F1
#
_entry.id   AF-A0A496L1M8-F1
#
_cell.length_a   1.000
_cell.length_b   1.000
_cell.length_c   1.000
_cell.angle_alpha   90.00
_cell.angle_beta   90.00
_cell.angle_gamma   90.00
#
_symmetry.space_group_name_H-M   'P 1'
#
loop_
_entity.id
_entity.type
_entity.pdbx_description
1 polymer ?
#
loop_
_entity_poly.entity_id
_entity_poly.type
_entity_poly.pdbx_seq_one_letter_code
_entity_poly.pdbx_strand_id
1 'polypeptide(L)' 'LKKEAVIKDSFISQSDVAKIKLPYHIAYNPQRKELYICDAKDYKSAGEIFCFSLDGNVRWQNQTGDLPAVIAFLK' A
#
# COMPACT_ATOMS: atom_id res chain seq x y z
N LEU A 1 5.94 -1.71 -33.01
CA LEU A 1 6.29 -0.91 -31.82
C LEU A 1 5.08 -0.89 -30.89
N LYS A 2 5.17 -1.46 -29.68
CA LYS A 2 4.13 -1.26 -28.66
C LYS A 2 4.14 0.23 -28.28
N LYS A 3 3.00 0.90 -28.40
CA LYS A 3 2.82 2.24 -27.86
C LYS A 3 2.36 2.09 -26.42
N GLU A 4 3.19 2.52 -25.49
CA GLU A 4 2.82 2.63 -24.08
C GLU A 4 2.22 4.02 -23.87
N ALA A 5 1.08 4.09 -23.18
CA ALA A 5 0.39 5.33 -22.86
C ALA A 5 0.11 5.34 -21.36
N VAL A 6 0.27 6.51 -20.74
CA VAL A 6 -0.14 6.71 -19.34
C VAL A 6 -1.66 6.69 -19.29
N ILE A 7 -2.22 5.72 -18.57
CA ILE A 7 -3.68 5.58 -18.41
C ILE A 7 -4.18 6.37 -17.19
N LYS A 8 -3.32 6.56 -16.18
CA LYS A 8 -3.64 7.18 -14.90
C LYS A 8 -2.36 7.61 -14.18
N ASP A 9 -2.38 8.80 -13.55
CA ASP A 9 -1.20 9.35 -12.85
C ASP A 9 -0.96 8.74 -11.45
N SER A 10 -1.99 8.16 -10.83
CA SER A 10 -1.90 7.52 -9.51
C SER A 10 -2.70 6.24 -9.52
N PHE A 11 -2.24 5.13 -8.95
CA PHE A 11 -3.07 3.93 -8.90
C PHE A 11 -4.16 4.00 -7.81
N ILE A 12 -4.06 4.84 -6.77
CA ILE A 12 -5.05 4.99 -5.68
C ILE A 12 -5.75 6.36 -5.68
N SER A 13 -6.86 6.47 -4.95
CA SER A 13 -7.62 7.72 -4.80
C SER A 13 -6.85 8.78 -4.01
N GLN A 14 -7.09 10.06 -4.27
CA GLN A 14 -6.48 11.15 -3.50
C GLN A 14 -6.88 11.12 -2.02
N SER A 15 -8.10 10.65 -1.72
CA SER A 15 -8.54 10.44 -0.33
C SER A 15 -7.76 9.34 0.39
N ASP A 16 -7.28 8.31 -0.31
CA ASP A 16 -6.45 7.26 0.30
C ASP A 16 -4.99 7.71 0.43
N VAL A 17 -4.47 8.45 -0.55
CA VAL A 17 -3.15 9.11 -0.43
C VAL A 17 -3.10 9.98 0.82
N ALA A 18 -4.17 10.74 1.11
CA ALA A 18 -4.22 11.62 2.27
C ALA A 18 -4.19 10.89 3.62
N LYS A 19 -4.51 9.59 3.66
CA LYS A 19 -4.46 8.76 4.88
C LYS A 19 -3.05 8.27 5.18
N ILE A 20 -2.26 8.01 4.14
CA ILE A 20 -0.88 7.53 4.25
C ILE A 20 0.03 8.73 4.55
N LYS A 21 0.53 8.83 5.79
CA LYS A 21 1.32 9.99 6.23
C LYS A 21 2.80 9.85 5.95
N LEU A 22 3.34 8.66 6.20
CA LEU A 22 4.74 8.36 6.07
C LEU A 22 4.93 6.93 5.54
N PRO A 23 4.82 6.74 4.21
CA PRO A 23 4.97 5.42 3.61
C PRO A 23 6.38 4.89 3.87
N TYR A 24 6.45 3.66 4.38
CA TYR A 24 7.69 3.05 4.85
C TYR A 24 8.02 1.73 4.14
N HIS A 25 7.00 0.96 3.74
CA HIS A 25 7.19 -0.26 2.96
C HIS A 25 6.07 -0.46 1.93
N ILE A 26 6.39 -1.13 0.83
CA ILE A 26 5.45 -1.57 -0.20
C ILE A 26 5.72 -3.04 -0.54
N ALA A 27 4.66 -3.84 -0.65
CA ALA A 27 4.78 -5.25 -1.04
C ALA A 27 3.64 -5.66 -1.98
N TYR A 28 3.94 -6.54 -2.93
CA TYR A 28 2.95 -7.11 -3.84
C TYR A 28 2.79 -8.61 -3.61
N ASN A 29 1.56 -9.06 -3.34
CA ASN A 29 1.21 -10.47 -3.27
C ASN A 29 0.75 -10.97 -4.66
N PRO A 30 1.57 -11.74 -5.40
CA PRO A 30 1.22 -12.20 -6.74
C PRO A 30 0.08 -13.23 -6.75
N GLN A 31 -0.08 -14.02 -5.68
CA GLN A 31 -1.12 -15.04 -5.59
C GLN A 31 -2.50 -14.42 -5.43
N ARG A 32 -2.60 -13.36 -4.61
CA ARG A 32 -3.88 -12.67 -4.34
C ARG A 32 -4.12 -11.45 -5.21
N LYS A 33 -3.10 -10.98 -5.94
CA LYS A 33 -3.10 -9.73 -6.73
C LYS A 33 -3.43 -8.53 -5.85
N GLU A 34 -2.71 -8.41 -4.74
CA GLU A 34 -2.91 -7.37 -3.74
C GLU A 34 -1.62 -6.59 -3.52
N LEU A 35 -1.75 -5.28 -3.39
CA LEU A 35 -0.65 -4.37 -3.07
C LEU A 35 -0.81 -3.89 -1.63
N TYR A 36 0.28 -3.92 -0.88
CA TYR A 36 0.31 -3.53 0.53
C TYR A 36 1.18 -2.28 0.68
N ILE A 37 0.69 -1.28 1.41
CA ILE A 37 1.48 -0.12 1.83
C ILE A 37 1.50 -0.10 3.35
N CYS A 38 2.70 -0.05 3.93
CA CYS A 38 2.91 0.15 5.36
C CYS A 38 3.24 1.61 5.61
N ASP A 39 2.45 2.25 6.48
CA ASP A 39 2.61 3.63 6.93
C ASP A 39 3.17 3.63 8.35
N ALA A 40 4.32 4.27 8.54
CA ALA A 40 4.93 4.44 9.86
C ALA A 40 4.34 5.62 10.64
N LYS A 41 3.51 6.46 10.00
CA LYS A 41 2.89 7.68 10.53
C LYS A 41 3.90 8.73 11.02
N ASP A 42 4.52 8.50 12.16
CA ASP A 42 5.38 9.44 12.89
C ASP A 42 6.63 8.80 13.52
N TYR A 43 6.91 7.52 13.24
CA TYR A 43 8.01 6.71 13.83
C TYR A 43 7.90 6.42 15.33
N LYS A 44 6.80 6.79 15.99
CA LYS A 44 6.62 6.65 17.44
C LYS A 44 5.38 5.86 17.79
N SER A 45 4.29 6.17 17.11
CA SER A 45 2.99 5.54 17.30
C SER A 45 2.90 4.28 16.44
N ALA A 46 1.98 3.39 16.82
CA ALA A 46 1.66 2.23 16.01
C ALA A 46 1.29 2.61 14.57
N GLY A 47 1.96 1.96 13.61
CA GLY A 47 1.77 2.16 12.19
C GLY A 47 0.42 1.64 11.69
N GLU A 48 0.26 1.67 10.38
CA GLU A 48 -0.91 1.15 9.69
C GLU A 48 -0.49 0.42 8.42
N ILE A 49 -1.22 -0.64 8.08
CA ILE A 49 -1.06 -1.36 6.82
C ILE A 49 -2.34 -1.20 6.01
N PHE A 50 -2.19 -0.85 4.74
CA PHE A 50 -3.27 -0.73 3.76
C PHE A 50 -3.11 -1.84 2.73
N CYS A 51 -4.18 -2.60 2.46
CA CYS A 51 -4.24 -3.57 1.38
C CYS A 51 -5.11 -3.02 0.25
N PHE A 52 -4.57 -2.95 -0.95
CA PHE A 52 -5.23 -2.47 -2.15
C PHE A 52 -5.42 -3.59 -3.18
N SER A 53 -6.52 -3.52 -3.95
CA SER A 53 -6.60 -4.23 -5.23
C SER A 53 -5.70 -3.56 -6.28
N LEU A 54 -5.38 -4.29 -7.36
CA LEU A 54 -4.64 -3.71 -8.49
C LEU A 54 -5.36 -2.55 -9.18
N ASP A 55 -6.69 -2.47 -9.05
CA ASP A 55 -7.48 -1.34 -9.57
C ASP A 55 -7.43 -0.09 -8.68
N GLY A 56 -6.75 -0.18 -7.51
CA GLY A 56 -6.55 0.95 -6.61
C GLY A 56 -7.58 1.12 -5.50
N ASN A 57 -8.42 0.11 -5.25
CA ASN A 57 -9.43 0.16 -4.19
C ASN A 57 -8.87 -0.43 -2.90
N VAL A 58 -9.10 0.24 -1.76
CA VAL A 58 -8.80 -0.32 -0.44
C VAL A 58 -9.65 -1.56 -0.23
N ARG A 59 -9.01 -2.71 0.01
CA ARG A 59 -9.67 -3.94 0.44
C ARG A 59 -9.89 -3.95 1.94
N TRP A 60 -8.86 -3.57 2.68
CA TRP A 60 -8.90 -3.41 4.12
C TRP A 60 -7.68 -2.61 4.57
N GLN A 61 -7.75 -2.11 5.80
CA GLN A 61 -6.64 -1.50 6.50
C GLN A 61 -6.64 -2.00 7.95
N ASN A 62 -5.46 -2.05 8.58
CA ASN A 62 -5.37 -2.43 9.97
C ASN A 62 -4.19 -1.75 10.66
N GLN A 63 -4.31 -1.51 11.97
CA GLN A 63 -3.21 -1.04 12.79
C GLN A 63 -2.14 -2.14 12.93
N THR A 64 -0.87 -1.75 12.89
CA THR A 64 0.28 -2.65 13.12
C THR A 64 0.88 -2.42 14.51
N GLY A 65 2.08 -2.92 14.75
CA GLY A 65 2.96 -2.37 15.79
C GLY A 65 3.70 -1.13 15.30
N ASP A 66 4.79 -0.82 15.98
CA ASP A 66 5.66 0.29 15.60
C ASP A 66 6.48 -0.08 14.36
N LEU A 67 6.65 0.88 13.45
CA LEU A 67 7.52 0.78 12.28
C LEU A 67 7.34 -0.49 11.43
N PRO A 68 6.19 -0.67 10.77
CA PRO A 68 5.96 -1.79 9.86
C PRO A 68 6.89 -1.69 8.63
N ALA A 69 8.00 -2.43 8.65
CA ALA A 69 9.11 -2.27 7.71
C ALA A 69 9.19 -3.29 6.56
N VAL A 70 8.65 -4.50 6.75
CA VAL A 70 8.78 -5.61 5.79
C VAL A 70 7.56 -6.52 5.87
N ILE A 71 7.11 -7.02 4.72
CA ILE A 71 6.09 -8.07 4.60
C ILE A 71 6.72 -9.33 3.99
N ALA A 72 6.43 -10.50 4.57
CA ALA A 72 6.75 -11.80 4.00
C ALA A 72 5.46 -12.54 3.63
N PHE A 73 5.35 -12.97 2.37
CA PHE A 73 4.24 -13.82 1.93
C PHE A 73 4.61 -15.29 2.11
N LEU A 74 3.74 -16.03 2.80
CA LEU A 74 3.83 -17.49 2.88
C LEU A 74 3.31 -18.10 1.57
N LYS A 75 3.84 -19.27 1.23
CA LYS A 75 3.42 -20.06 0.06
C LYS A 75 2.25 -20.97 0.41
#